data_AF-A0A535M2E9-F1
#
_entry.id   AF-A0A535M2E9-F1
#
_cell.length_a   1.000
_cell.length_b   1.000
_cell.length_c   1.000
_cell.angle_alpha   90.00
_cell.angle_beta   90.00
_cell.angle_gamma   90.00
#
_symmetry.space_group_name_H-M   'P 1'
#
loop_
_entity.id
_entity.type
_entity.pdbx_description
1 polymer ?
#
loop_
_entity_poly.entity_id
_entity_poly.type
_entity_poly.pdbx_seq_one_letter_code
_entity_poly.pdbx_strand_id
1 'polypeptide(L)' 'MEPIAIIGMGCRFPGAPNPRALWQLMCNGVD' A
#
# COMPACT_ATOMS: atom_id res chain seq x y z
N MET A 1 -19.97 -6.90 18.95
CA MET A 1 -19.01 -7.15 17.86
C MET A 1 -17.63 -6.82 18.39
N GLU A 2 -16.67 -7.69 18.19
CA GLU A 2 -15.28 -7.46 18.58
C GLU A 2 -14.51 -6.84 17.41
N PRO A 3 -13.62 -5.85 17.64
CA PRO A 3 -12.88 -5.19 16.58
C PRO A 3 -11.81 -6.14 15.99
N ILE A 4 -11.62 -6.06 14.67
CA ILE A 4 -10.54 -6.78 13.98
C ILE A 4 -9.44 -5.77 13.63
N ALA A 5 -8.20 -6.12 13.98
CA ALA A 5 -7.02 -5.32 13.67
C ALA A 5 -6.33 -5.81 12.39
N ILE A 6 -5.93 -4.88 11.53
CA ILE A 6 -5.00 -5.14 10.43
C ILE A 6 -3.59 -4.96 10.97
N ILE A 7 -2.84 -6.06 11.10
CA ILE A 7 -1.49 -6.06 11.67
C ILE A 7 -0.36 -6.02 10.63
N GLY A 8 -0.70 -6.06 9.34
CA GLY A 8 0.28 -6.04 8.25
C GLY A 8 -0.37 -5.89 6.89
N MET A 9 0.37 -5.31 5.95
CA MET A 9 -0.03 -5.16 4.56
C MET A 9 1.19 -5.38 3.65
N GLY A 10 0.97 -6.00 2.50
CA GLY A 10 1.99 -6.27 1.49
C GLY A 10 1.38 -6.20 0.09
N CYS A 11 2.17 -5.76 -0.89
CA CYS A 11 1.74 -5.68 -2.28
C CYS A 11 2.92 -5.68 -3.24
N ARG A 12 2.65 -6.04 -4.51
CA ARG A 12 3.59 -5.92 -5.61
C ARG A 12 2.84 -5.46 -6.86
N PHE A 13 3.10 -4.22 -7.29
CA PHE A 13 2.48 -3.59 -8.44
C PHE A 13 3.56 -3.09 -9.42
N PRO A 14 3.22 -2.85 -10.70
CA PRO A 14 4.11 -2.13 -11.62
C PRO A 14 4.54 -0.80 -11.01
N GLY A 15 5.85 -0.52 -11.00
CA GLY A 15 6.41 0.68 -10.36
C GLY A 15 6.43 0.69 -8.83
N ALA A 16 5.80 -0.27 -8.15
CA ALA A 16 5.74 -0.34 -6.69
C ALA A 16 6.00 -1.76 -6.15
N PRO A 17 7.26 -2.11 -5.84
CA PRO A 17 7.61 -3.44 -5.32
C PRO A 17 7.23 -3.65 -3.84
N ASN A 18 6.75 -2.61 -3.15
CA ASN A 18 6.36 -2.67 -1.75
C ASN A 18 5.32 -1.58 -1.41
N PRO A 19 4.61 -1.68 -0.27
CA PRO A 19 3.56 -0.72 0.11
C PRO A 19 4.04 0.73 0.21
N ARG A 20 5.29 0.94 0.63
CA ARG A 20 5.88 2.28 0.74
C ARG A 20 6.05 2.93 -0.64
N ALA A 21 6.54 2.18 -1.61
CA ALA A 21 6.66 2.64 -2.99
C ALA A 21 5.27 2.94 -3.59
N LEU A 22 4.27 2.09 -3.31
CA LEU A 22 2.89 2.33 -3.73
C LEU A 22 2.35 3.64 -3.15
N TRP A 23 2.56 3.89 -1.84
CA TRP A 23 2.14 5.14 -1.21
C TRP A 23 2.76 6.36 -1.87
N GLN A 24 4.03 6.30 -2.25
CA GLN A 24 4.69 7.39 -2.99
C GLN A 24 4.07 7.61 -4.37
N LEU A 25 3.76 6.55 -5.14
CA LEU A 25 3.10 6.70 -6.43
C LEU A 25 1.73 7.38 -6.30
N MET A 26 0.94 6.97 -5.32
CA MET A 26 -0.39 7.56 -5.07
C MET A 26 -0.29 9.03 -4.64
N CYS A 27 0.63 9.37 -3.74
CA CYS A 27 0.84 10.76 -3.33
C CYS A 27 1.32 11.67 -4.46
N ASN A 28 2.10 11.10 -5.40
CA ASN A 28 2.63 11.84 -6.53
C ASN A 28 1.66 11.90 -7.73
N GLY A 29 0.50 11.23 -7.66
CA GLY A 29 -0.52 11.26 -8.70
C GLY A 29 -0.07 10.64 -10.02
N VAL A 30 0.66 9.53 -9.95
CA VAL A 30 1.08 8.80 -11.16
C VAL A 30 -0.14 8.03 -11.71
N ASP A 31 -0.52 8.32 -12.96
CA ASP A 31 -1.61 7.67 -13.71
C ASP A 31 -1.28 6.21 -14.07
#